data_AF-A0A0N4YDD9-F1
#
_entry.id   AF-A0A0N4YDD9-F1
#
_cell.length_a   1.000
_cell.length_b   1.000
_cell.length_c   1.000
_cell.angle_alpha   90.00
_cell.angle_beta   90.00
_cell.angle_gamma   90.00
#
_symmetry.space_group_name_H-M   'P 1'
#
loop_
_entity.id
_entity.type
_entity.pdbx_description
1 polymer ?
#
loop_
_entity_poly.entity_id
_entity_poly.type
_entity_poly.pdbx_seq_one_letter_code
_entity_poly.pdbx_strand_id
1 'polypeptide(L)'
;MHAALAELDACDAATVLTVLSPKLDAIQASMEELAKGMKVLLERSAPQSSCAFCTVEENRDAHITARCTRYPDTVSRTVQASRLQ
;
A
#
# COMPACT_ATOMS: atom_id res chain seq x y z
N MET A 1 -20.82 23.64 13.65
CA MET A 1 -19.46 23.86 14.21
C MET A 1 -19.16 25.33 14.45
N HIS A 2 -19.33 26.21 13.46
CA HIS A 2 -18.91 27.62 13.60
C HIS A 2 -19.60 28.38 14.76
N ALA A 3 -20.91 28.21 14.95
CA ALA A 3 -21.64 28.80 16.07
C ALA A 3 -21.22 28.23 17.44
N ALA A 4 -20.93 26.93 17.51
CA ALA A 4 -20.50 26.26 18.75
C ALA A 4 -19.07 26.62 19.18
N LEU A 5 -18.21 27.05 18.25
CA LEU A 5 -16.86 27.53 18.56
C LEU A 5 -16.85 29.01 18.98
N ALA A 6 -17.89 29.77 18.66
CA ALA A 6 -18.00 31.19 18.99
C ALA A 6 -18.40 31.45 20.46
N GLU A 7 -18.98 30.45 21.13
CA GLU A 7 -19.37 30.51 22.55
C GLU A 7 -18.29 29.93 23.49
N LEU A 8 -17.19 29.43 22.93
CA LEU A 8 -16.11 28.79 23.69
C LEU A 8 -15.22 29.88 24.32
N ASP A 9 -15.12 29.89 25.65
CA ASP A 9 -14.23 30.82 26.33
C ASP A 9 -12.75 30.36 26.26
N ALA A 10 -11.84 31.21 26.73
CA ALA A 10 -10.40 30.92 26.66
C ALA A 10 -9.97 29.72 27.52
N CYS A 11 -10.68 29.42 28.60
CA CYS A 11 -10.39 28.29 29.49
C CYS A 11 -10.85 26.97 28.86
N ASP A 12 -12.03 26.98 28.25
CA ASP A 12 -12.59 25.85 27.51
C ASP A 12 -11.76 25.57 26.26
N ALA A 13 -11.32 26.61 25.54
CA ALA A 13 -10.41 26.46 24.40
C ALA A 13 -9.07 25.82 24.80
N ALA A 14 -8.49 26.22 25.95
CA ALA A 14 -7.26 25.63 26.46
C ALA A 14 -7.45 24.16 26.84
N THR A 15 -8.57 23.81 27.47
CA THR A 15 -8.92 22.42 27.81
C THR A 15 -9.09 21.58 26.54
N VAL A 16 -9.79 22.10 25.54
CA VAL A 16 -9.96 21.43 24.25
C VAL A 16 -8.61 21.21 23.56
N LEU A 17 -7.73 22.21 23.54
CA LEU A 17 -6.40 22.09 22.95
C LEU A 17 -5.53 21.05 23.66
N THR A 18 -5.51 21.04 25.00
CA THR A 18 -4.73 20.06 25.76
C THR A 18 -5.20 18.61 25.54
N VAL A 19 -6.49 18.41 25.26
CA VAL A 19 -7.05 17.09 24.93
C VAL A 19 -6.79 16.71 23.47
N LEU A 20 -6.91 17.66 22.54
CA LEU A 20 -6.82 17.37 21.09
C LEU A 20 -5.38 17.30 20.58
N SER A 21 -4.47 18.14 21.07
CA SER A 21 -3.06 18.13 20.64
C SER A 21 -2.41 16.75 20.70
N PRO A 22 -2.42 16.00 21.83
CA PRO A 22 -1.80 14.68 21.87
C PRO A 22 -2.50 13.66 20.96
N LYS A 23 -3.80 13.82 20.69
CA LYS A 23 -4.52 12.97 19.74
C LYS A 23 -4.08 13.25 18.30
N LEU A 24 -3.86 14.52 17.95
CA LEU A 24 -3.33 14.91 16.65
C LEU A 24 -1.90 14.40 16.47
N ASP A 25 -1.06 14.53 17.50
CA ASP A 25 0.31 13.99 17.48
C ASP A 25 0.32 12.46 17.28
N ALA A 26 -0.57 11.74 17.97
CA ALA A 26 -0.71 10.30 17.81
C ALA A 26 -1.19 9.90 16.42
N ILE A 27 -2.12 10.66 15.83
CA ILE A 27 -2.58 10.44 14.45
C ILE A 27 -1.43 10.70 13.47
N GLN A 28 -0.69 11.79 13.64
CA GLN A 28 0.47 12.12 12.81
C GLN A 28 1.51 11.01 12.85
N ALA A 29 1.88 10.54 14.04
CA ALA A 29 2.82 9.42 14.20
C ALA A 29 2.31 8.13 13.54
N SER A 30 1.01 7.84 13.67
CA SER A 30 0.39 6.66 13.03
C SER A 30 0.44 6.76 11.51
N MET A 31 0.15 7.93 10.94
CA MET A 31 0.22 8.16 9.50
C MET A 31 1.65 8.01 8.97
N GLU A 32 2.65 8.51 9.70
CA GLU A 32 4.05 8.36 9.33
C GLU A 32 4.48 6.89 9.32
N GLU A 33 4.04 6.10 10.31
CA GLU A 33 4.34 4.67 10.37
C GLU A 33 3.65 3.89 9.25
N LEU A 34 2.37 4.19 8.98
CA LEU A 34 1.64 3.65 7.83
C LEU A 34 2.34 3.99 6.51
N ALA A 35 2.79 5.23 6.33
CA ALA A 35 3.50 5.66 5.12
C ALA A 35 4.81 4.89 4.93
N LYS A 36 5.58 4.67 6.00
CA LYS A 36 6.80 3.84 5.97
C LYS A 36 6.47 2.39 5.59
N GLY A 37 5.46 1.80 6.23
CA GLY A 37 5.01 0.44 5.92
C GLY A 37 4.57 0.27 4.46
N MET A 38 3.78 1.22 3.95
CA MET A 38 3.35 1.24 2.56
C MET A 38 4.54 1.33 1.59
N LYS A 39 5.54 2.18 1.89
CA LYS A 39 6.74 2.28 1.05
C LYS A 39 7.48 0.95 0.96
N VAL A 40 7.68 0.27 2.08
CA VAL A 40 8.32 -1.06 2.11
C VAL A 40 7.51 -2.09 1.33
N LEU A 41 6.18 -2.08 1.47
CA LEU A 41 5.32 -2.99 0.71
C LEU A 41 5.43 -2.75 -0.79
N LEU A 42 5.42 -1.50 -1.23
CA LEU A 42 5.59 -1.13 -2.64
C LEU A 42 6.94 -1.59 -3.20
N GLU A 43 8.02 -1.38 -2.46
CA GLU A 43 9.36 -1.85 -2.83
C GLU A 43 9.40 -3.39 -2.96
N ARG A 44 8.74 -4.11 -2.05
CA ARG A 44 8.68 -5.58 -2.06
C ARG A 44 7.74 -6.18 -3.10
N SER A 45 6.69 -5.46 -3.48
CA SER A 45 5.76 -5.86 -4.54
C SER A 45 6.20 -5.39 -5.92
N ALA A 46 7.32 -4.67 -6.02
CA ALA A 46 7.85 -4.25 -7.30
C ALA A 46 8.05 -5.50 -8.19
N PRO A 47 7.57 -5.49 -9.44
CA PRO A 47 7.76 -6.62 -10.33
C PRO A 47 9.25 -6.88 -10.56
N GLN A 48 9.76 -8.04 -10.13
CA GLN A 48 11.17 -8.42 -10.29
C GLN A 48 11.42 -9.32 -11.52
N SER A 49 10.37 -9.59 -12.30
CA SER A 49 10.30 -10.55 -13.42
C SER A 49 10.48 -12.03 -13.03
N SER A 50 9.40 -12.81 -13.18
CA SER A 50 9.40 -14.28 -13.08
C SER A 50 8.40 -14.94 -14.06
N CYS A 51 7.73 -14.12 -14.88
CA CYS A 51 6.81 -14.55 -15.91
C CYS A 51 7.48 -14.48 -17.29
N ALA A 52 7.43 -15.57 -18.05
CA ALA A 52 7.95 -15.67 -19.40
C ALA A 52 7.14 -14.88 -20.43
N PHE A 53 5.92 -14.47 -20.08
CA PHE A 53 4.89 -13.98 -21.01
C PHE A 53 4.47 -12.53 -20.82
N CYS A 54 4.83 -11.94 -19.68
CA CYS A 54 4.47 -10.58 -19.30
C CYS A 54 5.76 -9.76 -19.21
N THR A 55 5.71 -8.50 -19.64
CA THR A 55 6.77 -7.56 -19.29
C THR A 55 6.77 -7.28 -17.78
N VAL A 56 7.81 -6.61 -17.29
CA VAL A 56 7.91 -6.18 -15.88
C VAL A 56 6.70 -5.33 -15.49
N GLU A 57 6.28 -4.41 -16.35
CA GLU A 57 5.15 -3.49 -16.13
C GLU A 57 3.79 -4.22 -16.11
N GLU A 58 3.69 -5.32 -16.84
CA GLU A 58 2.49 -6.16 -16.94
C GLU A 58 2.38 -7.16 -15.77
N ASN A 59 3.48 -7.56 -15.15
CA ASN A 59 3.51 -8.52 -14.04
C ASN A 59 3.32 -7.85 -12.65
N ARG A 60 2.24 -7.07 -12.49
CA ARG A 60 2.00 -6.24 -11.28
C ARG A 60 1.74 -7.03 -10.00
N ASP A 61 1.22 -8.24 -10.13
CA ASP A 61 0.96 -9.19 -9.04
C ASP A 61 2.13 -10.15 -8.81
N ALA A 62 3.25 -9.96 -9.54
CA ALA A 62 4.46 -10.77 -9.45
C ALA A 62 4.21 -12.28 -9.60
N HIS A 63 3.24 -12.67 -10.43
CA HIS A 63 2.94 -14.07 -10.70
C HIS A 63 4.09 -14.77 -11.43
N ILE A 64 4.24 -16.07 -11.15
CA ILE A 64 5.14 -16.96 -11.88
C ILE A 64 4.52 -17.36 -13.23
N THR A 65 5.37 -17.70 -14.20
CA THR A 65 4.97 -18.14 -15.56
C THR A 65 3.81 -19.13 -15.58
N ALA A 66 3.82 -20.15 -14.71
CA ALA A 66 2.79 -21.18 -14.64
C ALA A 66 1.39 -20.67 -14.23
N ARG A 67 1.29 -19.47 -13.65
CA ARG A 67 0.04 -18.83 -13.21
C ARG A 67 -0.33 -17.61 -14.06
N CYS A 68 0.33 -17.41 -15.20
CA CYS A 68 0.00 -16.31 -16.09
C CYS A 68 -1.43 -16.47 -16.61
N THR A 69 -2.29 -15.50 -16.34
CA THR A 69 -3.72 -15.51 -16.74
C THR A 69 -3.94 -15.18 -18.22
N ARG A 70 -2.90 -14.66 -18.90
CA ARG A 70 -2.95 -14.30 -20.32
C ARG A 70 -2.97 -15.52 -21.24
N TYR A 71 -2.44 -16.66 -20.79
CA TYR A 71 -2.37 -17.90 -21.55
C TYR A 71 -2.95 -19.07 -20.75
N PRO A 72 -3.64 -20.03 -21.40
CA PRO A 72 -4.09 -21.24 -20.72
C PRO A 72 -2.93 -21.98 -20.05
N ASP A 73 -3.19 -22.60 -18.89
CA ASP A 73 -2.21 -23.37 -18.09
C ASP A 73 -1.33 -24.30 -18.95
N THR A 74 -1.92 -24.94 -19.96
CA THR A 74 -1.22 -25.85 -20.87
C THR A 74 -0.10 -25.15 -21.63
N VAL A 75 -0.36 -23.97 -22.20
CA VAL A 75 0.64 -23.17 -22.92
C VAL A 75 1.72 -22.68 -21.96
N SER A 76 1.31 -22.22 -20.77
CA SER A 76 2.23 -21.73 -19.74
C SER A 76 3.19 -22.82 -19.25
N ARG A 77 2.69 -24.04 -19.07
CA ARG A 77 3.48 -25.22 -18.67
C ARG A 77 4.41 -25.71 -19.78
N THR A 78 3.96 -25.71 -21.04
CA THR A 78 4.81 -26.14 -22.18
C THR A 78 6.02 -25.22 -22.35
N VAL A 79 5.85 -23.90 -22.25
CA VAL A 79 6.97 -22.94 -22.33
C VAL A 79 7.92 -23.06 -21.13
N GLN A 80 7.39 -23.36 -19.95
CA GLN A 80 8.25 -23.65 -18.79
C GLN A 80 9.07 -24.94 -19.01
N ALA A 81 8.45 -26.00 -19.54
CA ALA A 81 9.12 -27.26 -19.83
C ALA A 81 10.20 -27.12 -20.91
N SER A 82 9.98 -26.31 -21.95
CA SER A 82 10.97 -26.08 -23.01
C SER A 82 12.21 -25.32 -22.55
N ARG A 83 12.15 -24.62 -21.41
CA ARG A 83 13.30 -23.90 -20.82
C ARG A 83 14.15 -24.76 -19.88
N LEU A 84 13.71 -25.98 -19.57
CA LEU A 84 14.41 -26.94 -18.70
C LEU A 84 15.21 -28.00 -19.48
N GLN A 85 15.21 -27.90 -20.82
CA GLN A 85 16.02 -28.72 -21.73
C GLN A 85 17.36 -28.04 -22.00
#